data_AF-A0A5B9WT22-F1
#
_entry.id   AF-A0A5B9WT22-F1
#
_cell.length_a   1.000
_cell.length_b   1.000
_cell.length_c   1.000
_cell.angle_alpha   90.00
_cell.angle_beta   90.00
_cell.angle_gamma   90.00
#
_symmetry.space_group_name_H-M   'P 1'
#
loop_
_entity.id
_entity.type
_entity.pdbx_description
1 polymer ?
#
loop_
_entity_poly.entity_id
_entity_poly.type
_entity_poly.pdbx_seq_one_letter_code
_entity_poly.pdbx_strand_id
1 'polypeptide(L)'
;MPIDNFDEIHRLHQAWKKDLLLSEKEIRSLTEELTELSSKPMQQDQLIKVEHFQNALIRQKEVVNDQLQLIVKADKLMSESEGSPAALTTLHTRLQEDMDTFDRLFIELREEFRSFKQQMPA
;
A
#
# COMPACT_ATOMS: atom_id res chain seq x y z
N MET A 1 -4.63 20.58 -13.38
CA MET A 1 -6.02 21.06 -13.43
C MET A 1 -6.31 21.67 -12.07
N PRO A 2 -6.88 22.88 -11.96
CA PRO A 2 -7.20 23.42 -10.64
C PRO A 2 -8.28 22.54 -9.97
N ILE A 3 -8.12 22.34 -8.67
CA ILE A 3 -9.06 21.57 -7.85
C ILE A 3 -10.24 22.49 -7.57
N ASP A 4 -11.27 22.39 -8.41
CA ASP A 4 -12.47 23.23 -8.30
C ASP A 4 -13.60 22.48 -7.57
N ASN A 5 -13.44 21.16 -7.38
CA ASN A 5 -14.45 20.26 -6.85
C ASN A 5 -13.92 19.45 -5.65
N PHE A 6 -13.94 20.08 -4.47
CA PHE A 6 -13.49 19.44 -3.22
C PHE A 6 -14.28 18.17 -2.87
N ASP A 7 -15.56 18.10 -3.23
CA ASP A 7 -16.40 16.92 -2.98
C ASP A 7 -15.92 15.69 -3.76
N GLU A 8 -15.48 15.88 -4.99
CA GLU A 8 -14.97 14.79 -5.83
C GLU A 8 -13.62 14.28 -5.33
N ILE A 9 -12.73 15.19 -4.91
CA ILE A 9 -11.45 14.80 -4.32
C ILE A 9 -11.64 14.10 -3.00
N HIS A 10 -12.55 14.58 -2.15
CA HIS A 10 -12.86 13.91 -0.90
C HIS A 10 -13.40 12.50 -1.14
N ARG A 11 -14.30 12.32 -2.13
CA ARG A 11 -14.79 10.98 -2.51
C ARG A 11 -13.67 10.07 -3.00
N LEU A 12 -12.74 10.59 -3.81
CA LEU A 12 -11.57 9.86 -4.28
C LEU A 12 -10.66 9.44 -3.11
N HIS A 13 -10.40 10.35 -2.17
CA HIS A 13 -9.66 10.03 -0.95
C HIS A 13 -10.33 8.92 -0.12
N GLN A 14 -11.66 8.92 -0.01
CA GLN A 14 -12.38 7.85 0.67
C GLN A 14 -12.27 6.50 -0.08
N ALA A 15 -12.26 6.53 -1.41
CA ALA A 15 -12.02 5.33 -2.21
C ALA A 15 -10.60 4.77 -1.97
N TRP A 16 -9.57 5.61 -2.07
CA TRP A 16 -8.19 5.22 -1.78
C TRP A 16 -8.02 4.70 -0.36
N LYS A 17 -8.63 5.36 0.64
CA LYS A 17 -8.60 4.90 2.03
C LYS A 17 -9.19 3.49 2.16
N LYS A 18 -10.31 3.21 1.49
CA LYS A 18 -10.92 1.87 1.49
C LYS A 18 -9.97 0.85 0.86
N ASP A 19 -9.37 1.16 -0.27
CA ASP A 19 -8.48 0.25 -0.99
C ASP A 19 -7.20 -0.03 -0.18
N LEU A 20 -6.62 0.99 0.46
CA LEU A 20 -5.49 0.86 1.37
C LEU A 20 -5.79 -0.04 2.58
N LEU A 21 -6.98 0.08 3.16
CA LEU A 21 -7.41 -0.79 4.27
C LEU A 21 -7.66 -2.24 3.82
N LEU A 22 -8.06 -2.45 2.57
CA LEU A 22 -8.14 -3.79 1.99
C LEU A 22 -6.73 -4.36 1.77
N SER A 23 -5.82 -3.56 1.22
CA SER A 23 -4.42 -3.94 1.03
C SER A 23 -3.72 -4.22 2.36
N GLU A 24 -3.98 -3.47 3.43
CA GLU A 24 -3.45 -3.76 4.77
C GLU A 24 -3.87 -5.15 5.27
N LYS A 25 -5.14 -5.52 5.08
CA LYS A 25 -5.64 -6.86 5.41
C LYS A 25 -4.98 -7.94 4.56
N GLU A 26 -4.77 -7.68 3.27
CA GLU A 26 -4.08 -8.61 2.37
C GLU A 26 -2.61 -8.79 2.78
N ILE A 27 -1.89 -7.69 3.07
CA ILE A 27 -0.51 -7.73 3.58
C ILE A 27 -0.42 -8.58 4.85
N ARG A 28 -1.37 -8.40 5.78
CA ARG A 28 -1.43 -9.23 6.99
C ARG A 28 -1.63 -10.70 6.65
N SER A 29 -2.57 -11.03 5.76
CA SER A 29 -2.82 -12.41 5.33
C SER A 29 -1.59 -13.04 4.67
N LEU A 30 -0.89 -12.30 3.81
CA LEU A 30 0.34 -12.76 3.15
C LEU A 30 1.47 -12.98 4.16
N THR A 31 1.55 -12.13 5.19
CA THR A 31 2.54 -12.27 6.27
C THR A 31 2.28 -13.53 7.10
N GLU A 32 1.02 -13.80 7.44
CA GLU A 32 0.60 -15.03 8.13
C GLU A 32 0.91 -16.27 7.29
N GLU A 33 0.54 -16.26 6.01
CA GLU A 33 0.84 -17.36 5.08
C GLU A 33 2.35 -17.59 4.90
N LEU A 34 3.15 -16.52 4.78
CA LEU A 34 4.61 -16.62 4.70
C LEU A 34 5.21 -17.22 5.97
N THR A 35 4.67 -16.85 7.14
CA THR A 35 5.09 -17.40 8.43
C THR A 35 4.83 -18.90 8.48
N GLU A 36 3.63 -19.33 8.10
CA GLU A 36 3.28 -20.75 8.01
C GLU A 36 4.18 -21.51 7.03
N LEU A 37 4.43 -20.95 5.85
CA LEU A 37 5.33 -21.56 4.87
C LEU A 37 6.73 -21.72 5.44
N SER A 38 7.28 -20.68 6.06
CA SER A 38 8.64 -20.65 6.64
C SER A 38 8.83 -21.57 7.85
N SER A 39 7.76 -22.15 8.39
CA SER A 39 7.85 -23.12 9.49
C SER A 39 8.37 -24.50 9.05
N LYS A 40 8.37 -24.80 7.74
CA LYS A 40 8.88 -26.05 7.17
C LYS A 40 10.40 -25.96 6.91
N PRO A 41 11.13 -27.09 6.88
CA PRO A 41 12.53 -27.10 6.47
C PRO A 41 12.70 -26.53 5.05
N MET A 42 13.58 -25.54 4.91
CA MET A 42 13.84 -24.85 3.64
C MET A 42 15.30 -24.92 3.25
N GLN A 43 15.54 -24.91 1.95
CA GLN A 43 16.87 -24.70 1.38
C GLN A 43 17.29 -23.23 1.55
N GLN A 44 18.59 -22.97 1.44
CA GLN A 44 19.14 -21.63 1.70
C GLN A 44 18.58 -20.56 0.74
N ASP A 45 18.40 -20.90 -0.53
CA ASP A 45 17.79 -20.05 -1.55
C ASP A 45 16.32 -19.70 -1.23
N GLN A 46 15.57 -20.66 -0.70
CA GLN A 46 14.20 -20.46 -0.23
C GLN A 46 14.13 -19.52 0.98
N LEU A 47 15.07 -19.65 1.93
CA LEU A 47 15.15 -18.75 3.10
C LEU A 47 15.45 -17.30 2.68
N ILE A 48 16.34 -17.09 1.70
CA ILE A 48 16.62 -15.76 1.14
C ILE A 48 15.35 -15.15 0.54
N LYS A 49 14.55 -15.96 -0.16
CA LYS A 49 13.25 -15.50 -0.70
C LYS A 49 12.25 -15.18 0.41
N VAL A 50 12.19 -15.96 1.49
CA VAL A 50 11.35 -15.63 2.65
C VAL A 50 11.74 -14.27 3.24
N GLU A 51 13.03 -14.02 3.46
CA GLU A 51 13.51 -12.73 3.99
C GLU A 51 13.17 -11.57 3.04
N HIS A 52 13.32 -11.77 1.73
CA HIS A 52 12.90 -10.80 0.72
C HIS A 52 11.41 -10.43 0.85
N PHE A 53 10.52 -11.44 0.95
CA PHE A 53 9.09 -11.19 1.10
C PHE A 53 8.74 -10.55 2.45
N GLN A 54 9.39 -10.95 3.54
CA GLN A 54 9.19 -10.33 4.86
C GLN A 54 9.51 -8.83 4.80
N ASN A 55 10.67 -8.47 4.26
CA ASN A 55 11.08 -7.08 4.10
C ASN A 55 10.14 -6.30 3.18
N ALA A 56 9.73 -6.89 2.07
CA ALA A 56 8.80 -6.28 1.14
C ALA A 56 7.43 -6.03 1.80
N LEU A 57 6.87 -7.01 2.51
CA LEU A 57 5.57 -6.88 3.19
C LEU A 57 5.61 -5.82 4.30
N ILE A 58 6.70 -5.76 5.08
CA ILE A 58 6.91 -4.70 6.08
C ILE A 58 6.91 -3.33 5.38
N ARG A 59 7.65 -3.19 4.28
CA ARG A 59 7.73 -1.93 3.55
C ARG A 59 6.38 -1.51 2.97
N GLN A 60 5.62 -2.45 2.40
CA GLN A 60 4.28 -2.15 1.88
C GLN A 60 3.33 -1.73 3.00
N LYS A 61 3.42 -2.32 4.20
CA LYS A 61 2.63 -1.92 5.36
C LYS A 61 2.94 -0.49 5.80
N GLU A 62 4.21 -0.10 5.82
CA GLU A 62 4.63 1.27 6.14
C GLU A 62 4.05 2.27 5.12
N VAL A 63 4.17 1.95 3.82
CA VAL A 63 3.64 2.79 2.73
C VAL A 63 2.13 2.98 2.87
N VAL A 64 1.37 1.91 3.15
CA VAL A 64 -0.07 1.99 3.40
C VAL A 64 -0.38 2.94 4.57
N ASN A 65 0.33 2.81 5.69
CA ASN A 65 0.13 3.68 6.84
C ASN A 65 0.45 5.15 6.53
N ASP A 66 1.56 5.41 5.83
CA ASP A 66 1.96 6.76 5.45
C ASP A 66 0.92 7.42 4.52
N GLN A 67 0.41 6.67 3.55
CA GLN A 67 -0.62 7.15 2.62
C GLN A 67 -1.95 7.41 3.34
N LEU A 68 -2.37 6.54 4.25
CA LEU A 68 -3.55 6.76 5.09
C LEU A 68 -3.42 8.06 5.92
N GLN A 69 -2.24 8.32 6.51
CA GLN A 69 -1.99 9.55 7.25
C GLN A 69 -2.02 10.79 6.34
N LEU A 70 -1.43 10.70 5.14
CA LEU A 70 -1.46 11.80 4.17
C LEU A 70 -2.88 12.11 3.69
N ILE A 71 -3.73 11.10 3.46
CA ILE A 71 -5.14 11.28 3.13
C ILE A 71 -5.86 12.04 4.24
N VAL A 72 -5.70 11.62 5.51
CA VAL A 72 -6.32 12.30 6.66
C VAL A 72 -5.85 13.75 6.76
N LYS A 73 -4.57 14.02 6.52
CA LYS A 73 -4.02 15.37 6.50
C LYS A 73 -4.62 16.21 5.37
N ALA A 74 -4.77 15.63 4.18
CA ALA A 74 -5.36 16.30 3.03
C ALA A 74 -6.82 16.68 3.28
N ASP A 75 -7.62 15.73 3.77
CA ASP A 75 -9.02 15.95 4.12
C ASP A 75 -9.18 17.03 5.21
N LYS A 76 -8.30 17.02 6.22
CA LYS A 76 -8.30 18.04 7.27
C LYS A 76 -8.04 19.44 6.71
N LEU A 77 -7.01 19.60 5.88
CA LEU A 77 -6.67 20.88 5.25
C LEU A 77 -7.80 21.41 4.35
N MET A 78 -8.51 20.52 3.66
CA MET A 78 -9.69 20.90 2.87
C MET A 78 -10.84 21.36 3.78
N SER A 79 -11.08 20.67 4.89
CA SER A 79 -12.19 20.98 5.80
C SER A 79 -12.00 22.29 6.57
N GLU A 80 -10.77 22.62 6.95
CA GLU A 80 -10.46 23.80 7.77
C GLU A 80 -10.33 25.07 6.91
N SER A 81 -10.39 24.97 5.56
CA SER A 81 -10.14 26.07 4.63
C SER A 81 -8.79 26.77 4.82
N GLU A 82 -7.87 26.15 5.57
CA GLU A 82 -6.52 26.67 5.87
C GLU A 82 -5.52 26.35 4.75
N GLY A 83 -5.86 25.43 3.84
CA GLY A 83 -5.02 25.05 2.71
C GLY A 83 -5.12 26.03 1.55
N SER A 84 -3.99 26.60 1.12
CA SER A 84 -3.90 27.25 -0.20
C SER A 84 -4.27 26.23 -1.30
N PRO A 85 -5.02 26.62 -2.36
CA PRO A 85 -5.32 25.75 -3.49
C PRO A 85 -4.08 25.08 -4.10
N ALA A 86 -2.94 25.78 -4.11
CA ALA A 86 -1.67 25.24 -4.60
C ALA A 86 -1.10 24.13 -3.69
N ALA A 87 -1.26 24.27 -2.37
CA ALA A 87 -0.82 23.27 -1.40
C ALA A 87 -1.67 22.00 -1.48
N LEU A 88 -2.99 22.16 -1.62
CA LEU A 88 -3.93 21.06 -1.80
C LEU A 88 -3.67 20.32 -3.12
N THR A 89 -3.42 21.06 -4.21
CA THR A 89 -3.07 20.46 -5.51
C THR A 89 -1.80 19.65 -5.42
N THR A 90 -0.74 20.20 -4.81
CA THR A 90 0.54 19.49 -4.64
C THR A 90 0.38 18.21 -3.82
N LEU A 91 -0.38 18.28 -2.72
CA LEU A 91 -0.61 17.12 -1.86
C LEU A 91 -1.42 16.03 -2.57
N HIS A 92 -2.46 16.41 -3.30
CA HIS A 92 -3.28 15.48 -4.06
C HIS A 92 -2.50 14.80 -5.18
N THR A 93 -1.72 15.55 -5.97
CA THR A 93 -0.87 14.99 -7.02
C THR A 93 0.13 13.99 -6.46
N ARG A 94 0.77 14.32 -5.33
CA ARG A 94 1.68 13.40 -4.66
C ARG A 94 0.97 12.14 -4.17
N LEU A 95 -0.20 12.27 -3.56
CA LEU A 95 -1.00 11.13 -3.13
C LEU A 95 -1.32 10.21 -4.31
N GLN A 96 -1.73 10.77 -5.45
CA GLN A 96 -2.02 10.00 -6.65
C GLN A 96 -0.79 9.22 -7.16
N GLU A 97 0.35 9.88 -7.27
CA GLU A 97 1.61 9.23 -7.71
C GLU A 97 2.06 8.13 -6.74
N ASP A 98 1.92 8.37 -5.43
CA ASP A 98 2.26 7.39 -4.39
C ASP A 98 1.30 6.19 -4.42
N MET A 99 0.00 6.41 -4.67
CA MET A 99 -1.00 5.34 -4.85
C MET A 99 -0.70 4.48 -6.08
N ASP A 100 -0.45 5.11 -7.24
CA ASP A 100 -0.14 4.38 -8.49
C ASP A 100 1.14 3.54 -8.34
N THR A 101 2.14 4.08 -7.63
CA THR A 101 3.39 3.37 -7.35
C THR A 101 3.15 2.19 -6.41
N PHE A 102 2.37 2.39 -5.34
CA PHE A 102 2.01 1.34 -4.40
C PHE A 102 1.27 0.19 -5.09
N ASP A 103 0.23 0.49 -5.86
CA ASP A 103 -0.59 -0.52 -6.53
C ASP A 103 0.25 -1.39 -7.46
N ARG A 104 1.11 -0.77 -8.28
CA ARG A 104 2.00 -1.50 -9.18
C ARG A 104 2.95 -2.44 -8.41
N LEU A 105 3.64 -1.90 -7.40
CA LEU A 105 4.60 -2.69 -6.61
C LEU A 105 3.92 -3.81 -5.83
N PHE A 106 2.71 -3.57 -5.34
CA PHE A 106 1.96 -4.58 -4.60
C PHE A 106 1.39 -5.67 -5.51
N ILE A 107 0.99 -5.34 -6.74
CA ILE A 107 0.67 -6.34 -7.78
C ILE A 107 1.89 -7.23 -8.05
N GLU A 108 3.04 -6.64 -8.34
CA GLU A 108 4.28 -7.37 -8.61
C GLU A 108 4.65 -8.31 -7.45
N LEU A 109 4.57 -7.80 -6.21
CA LEU A 109 4.84 -8.59 -5.00
C LEU A 109 3.88 -9.80 -4.87
N ARG A 110 2.60 -9.62 -5.16
CA ARG A 110 1.60 -10.71 -5.10
C ARG A 110 1.87 -11.79 -6.14
N GLU A 111 2.25 -11.40 -7.35
CA GLU A 111 2.59 -12.32 -8.43
C GLU A 111 3.86 -13.11 -8.12
N GLU A 112 4.88 -12.43 -7.59
CA GLU A 112 6.11 -13.08 -7.16
C GLU A 112 5.83 -14.06 -6.01
N PHE A 113 5.03 -13.66 -5.03
CA PHE A 113 4.65 -14.52 -3.90
C PHE A 113 3.87 -15.76 -4.34
N ARG A 114 2.90 -15.61 -5.26
CA ARG A 114 2.17 -16.75 -5.83
C ARG A 114 3.10 -17.72 -6.55
N SER A 115 4.03 -17.19 -7.34
CA SER A 115 5.01 -17.99 -8.07
C SER A 115 5.95 -18.74 -7.13
N PHE A 116 6.37 -18.09 -6.04
CA PHE A 116 7.18 -18.71 -4.98
C PHE A 116 6.44 -19.86 -4.30
N LYS A 117 5.16 -19.69 -3.94
CA LYS A 117 4.35 -20.75 -3.33
C LYS A 117 4.22 -21.99 -4.22
N GLN A 118 4.08 -21.81 -5.53
CA GLN A 118 3.96 -22.93 -6.47
C GLN A 118 5.25 -23.77 -6.57
N GLN A 119 6.40 -23.19 -6.22
CA GLN A 119 7.69 -23.88 -6.23
C GLN A 119 7.98 -24.59 -4.90
N MET A 120 7.15 -24.36 -3.87
CA MET A 120 7.28 -25.03 -2.59
C MET A 120 6.64 -26.42 -2.62
N PRO A 121 7.32 -27.46 -2.09
CA PRO A 121 6.70 -28.77 -1.94
C PRO A 121 5.50 -28.69 -0.98
N ALA A 122 4.43 -29.41 -1.33
CA ALA A 122 3.21 -29.52 -0.53
C ALA A 122 3.49 -30.02 0.90
#